data_AF-W7QJ53-F1
#
_entry.id   AF-W7QJ53-F1
#
_cell.length_a   1.000
_cell.length_b   1.000
_cell.length_c   1.000
_cell.angle_alpha   90.00
_cell.angle_beta   90.00
_cell.angle_gamma   90.00
#
_symmetry.space_group_name_H-M   'P 1'
#
loop_
_entity.id
_entity.type
_entity.pdbx_description
1 polymer ?
#
loop_
_entity_poly.entity_id
_entity_poly.type
_entity_poly.pdbx_seq_one_letter_code
_entity_poly.pdbx_strand_id
1 'polypeptide(L)'
;MAEGNILEAAELSHKTNTLPEVCGRVCPQDRLCEGDCTLNDGFGAVTIGSVEKYITDTAFAMGWRPDMSLVEWTDKKVAIIGAGPAGLGCADILVRNGVKPVVFDKYPEIGGLLTFGIPEFKLEKTVMERRRAVFEEMGIEFRLNTEIGKEVPFDQLLAEYDAVFLGMGTYKYMTGGFPGEDLPGVHKALDYLIANVNHCLGFEKDPADYISLEGQKVVVLGGGDTAMDCNRTAVRRVPRW
;
A
#
# COMPACT_ATOMS: atom_id res chain seq x y z
N MET A 1 -3.08 -5.21 -25.33
CA MET A 1 -1.88 -4.36 -25.54
C MET A 1 -1.33 -4.43 -26.96
N ALA A 2 -0.87 -5.59 -27.45
CA ALA A 2 -0.29 -5.72 -28.79
C ALA A 2 -1.23 -5.22 -29.90
N GLU A 3 -2.54 -5.36 -29.68
CA GLU A 3 -3.61 -4.89 -30.58
C GLU A 3 -4.12 -3.47 -30.26
N GLY A 4 -3.50 -2.76 -29.31
CA GLY A 4 -3.90 -1.39 -28.91
C GLY A 4 -5.07 -1.30 -27.92
N ASN A 5 -5.74 -2.39 -27.57
CA ASN A 5 -6.86 -2.40 -26.62
C ASN A 5 -6.40 -2.25 -25.16
N ILE A 6 -6.10 -1.01 -24.72
CA ILE A 6 -5.61 -0.72 -23.37
C ILE A 6 -6.72 -0.83 -22.31
N LEU A 7 -7.90 -0.27 -22.57
CA LEU A 7 -9.01 -0.27 -21.61
C LEU A 7 -9.47 -1.69 -21.28
N GLU A 8 -9.58 -2.56 -22.29
CA GLU A 8 -9.93 -3.97 -22.10
C GLU A 8 -8.85 -4.74 -21.31
N ALA A 9 -7.57 -4.45 -21.57
CA ALA A 9 -6.48 -5.05 -20.82
C ALA A 9 -6.48 -4.61 -19.35
N ALA A 10 -6.74 -3.34 -19.08
CA ALA A 10 -6.87 -2.83 -17.72
C ALA A 10 -8.09 -3.43 -17.01
N GLU A 11 -9.23 -3.56 -17.70
CA GLU A 11 -10.41 -4.23 -17.16
C GLU A 11 -10.12 -5.69 -16.80
N LEU A 12 -9.43 -6.42 -17.69
CA LEU A 12 -9.03 -7.79 -17.44
C LEU A 12 -8.10 -7.91 -16.22
N SER A 13 -7.12 -7.01 -16.08
CA SER A 13 -6.22 -6.98 -14.92
C SER A 13 -6.97 -6.74 -13.61
N HIS A 14 -7.95 -5.84 -13.62
CA HIS A 14 -8.78 -5.54 -12.44
C HIS A 14 -9.77 -6.64 -12.06
N LYS A 15 -10.07 -7.59 -12.95
CA LYS A 15 -10.95 -8.73 -12.60
C LYS A 15 -10.36 -9.64 -11.53
N THR A 16 -9.04 -9.73 -11.45
CA THR A 16 -8.34 -10.62 -10.51
C THR A 16 -7.42 -9.89 -9.54
N ASN A 17 -7.21 -8.59 -9.73
CA ASN A 17 -6.32 -7.79 -8.90
C ASN A 17 -6.99 -6.46 -8.52
N THR A 18 -7.10 -6.20 -7.22
CA THR A 18 -7.65 -4.94 -6.72
C THR A 18 -6.70 -3.76 -6.95
N LEU A 19 -5.38 -3.98 -6.94
CA LEU A 19 -4.35 -2.93 -6.98
C LEU A 19 -3.27 -3.20 -8.05
N PRO A 20 -3.62 -3.40 -9.33
CA PRO A 20 -2.66 -3.76 -10.37
C PRO A 20 -1.56 -2.72 -10.60
N GLU A 21 -1.85 -1.43 -10.43
CA GLU A 21 -0.86 -0.36 -10.46
C GLU A 21 0.14 -0.44 -9.30
N VAL A 22 -0.21 -1.06 -8.18
CA VAL A 22 0.71 -1.31 -7.07
C VAL A 22 1.49 -2.59 -7.32
N CYS A 23 0.80 -3.69 -7.65
CA CYS A 23 1.42 -4.99 -7.92
C CYS A 23 2.47 -4.93 -9.03
N GLY A 24 2.18 -4.23 -10.13
CA GLY A 24 3.12 -4.02 -11.22
C GLY A 24 4.40 -3.27 -10.82
N ARG A 25 4.39 -2.54 -9.69
CA ARG A 25 5.55 -1.78 -9.17
C ARG A 25 6.33 -2.52 -8.10
N VAL A 26 5.65 -3.25 -7.21
CA VAL A 26 6.26 -3.72 -5.96
C VAL A 26 6.25 -5.24 -5.78
N CYS A 27 5.52 -6.00 -6.61
CA CYS A 27 5.60 -7.46 -6.53
C CYS A 27 7.04 -7.93 -6.82
N PRO A 28 7.54 -8.96 -6.13
CA PRO A 28 8.80 -9.60 -6.50
C PRO A 28 8.56 -10.52 -7.70
N GLN A 29 8.45 -9.95 -8.90
CA GLN A 29 8.00 -10.70 -10.08
C GLN A 29 8.92 -11.88 -10.42
N ASP A 30 10.22 -11.75 -10.14
CA ASP A 30 11.25 -12.79 -10.28
C ASP A 30 10.95 -14.06 -9.47
N ARG A 31 10.16 -13.94 -8.40
CA ARG A 31 9.73 -15.06 -7.55
C ARG A 31 8.26 -15.44 -7.75
N LEU A 32 7.59 -14.77 -8.68
CA LEU A 32 6.18 -14.92 -8.98
C LEU A 32 6.02 -15.13 -10.50
N CYS A 33 5.17 -14.35 -11.15
CA CYS A 33 4.77 -14.54 -12.54
C CYS A 33 5.94 -14.53 -13.55
N GLU A 34 6.98 -13.72 -13.34
CA GLU A 34 8.12 -13.65 -14.25
C GLU A 34 9.14 -14.77 -14.00
N GLY A 35 9.24 -15.23 -12.75
CA GLY A 35 10.07 -16.39 -12.37
C GLY A 35 9.68 -17.66 -13.11
N ASP A 36 8.37 -17.91 -13.24
CA ASP A 36 7.80 -19.08 -13.92
C ASP A 36 7.53 -18.85 -15.42
N CYS A 37 7.97 -17.73 -16.00
CA CYS A 37 7.75 -17.43 -17.40
C CYS A 37 8.47 -18.45 -18.30
N THR A 38 7.76 -19.06 -19.26
CA THR A 38 8.34 -20.05 -20.17
C THR A 38 9.42 -19.49 -21.11
N LEU A 39 9.51 -18.16 -21.24
CA LEU A 39 10.58 -17.47 -22.00
C LEU A 39 11.79 -17.12 -21.12
N ASN A 40 11.74 -17.41 -19.81
CA ASN A 40 12.85 -17.19 -18.89
C ASN A 40 13.92 -18.30 -19.00
N ASP A 41 14.31 -18.66 -20.22
CA ASP A 41 15.22 -19.76 -20.55
C ASP A 41 16.64 -19.28 -20.94
N GLY A 42 16.95 -18.01 -20.64
CA GLY A 42 18.24 -17.37 -20.92
C GLY A 42 18.13 -16.06 -21.70
N PHE A 43 17.03 -15.83 -22.41
CA PHE A 43 16.73 -14.56 -23.08
C PHE A 43 16.07 -13.53 -22.17
N GLY A 44 15.51 -13.98 -21.04
CA GLY A 44 14.84 -13.16 -20.03
C GLY A 44 13.32 -13.32 -20.06
N ALA A 45 12.71 -13.24 -18.88
CA ALA A 45 11.26 -13.27 -18.75
C ALA A 45 10.57 -12.07 -19.43
N VAL A 46 9.31 -12.25 -19.80
CA VAL A 46 8.44 -11.12 -20.12
C VAL A 46 8.29 -10.24 -18.88
N THR A 47 8.43 -8.92 -19.01
CA THR A 47 8.29 -7.97 -17.90
C THR A 47 6.84 -7.71 -17.53
N ILE A 48 6.13 -8.77 -17.09
CA ILE A 48 4.70 -8.79 -16.74
C ILE A 48 4.35 -7.65 -15.77
N GLY A 49 5.17 -7.40 -14.74
CA GLY A 49 4.90 -6.30 -13.80
C GLY A 49 4.94 -4.93 -14.47
N SER A 50 5.90 -4.70 -15.37
CA SER A 50 6.00 -3.46 -16.14
C SER A 50 4.82 -3.28 -17.10
N VAL A 51 4.34 -4.38 -17.69
CA VAL A 51 3.14 -4.40 -18.53
C VAL A 51 1.90 -4.06 -17.72
N GLU A 52 1.70 -4.69 -16.55
CA GLU A 52 0.56 -4.43 -15.65
C GLU A 52 0.52 -2.98 -15.18
N LYS A 53 1.69 -2.42 -14.83
CA LYS A 53 1.85 -1.00 -14.54
C LYS A 53 1.41 -0.14 -15.72
N TYR A 54 1.95 -0.42 -16.91
CA TYR A 54 1.71 0.39 -18.11
C TYR A 54 0.24 0.42 -18.52
N ILE A 55 -0.43 -0.74 -18.59
CA ILE A 55 -1.86 -0.79 -18.96
C ILE A 55 -2.71 -0.02 -17.97
N THR A 56 -2.42 -0.14 -16.67
CA THR A 56 -3.23 0.47 -15.63
C THR A 56 -3.03 1.98 -15.60
N ASP A 57 -1.79 2.46 -15.64
CA ASP A 57 -1.50 3.89 -15.66
C ASP A 57 -2.05 4.57 -16.92
N THR A 58 -1.93 3.90 -18.07
CA THR A 58 -2.45 4.43 -19.34
C THR A 58 -3.99 4.45 -19.34
N ALA A 59 -4.64 3.40 -18.83
CA ALA A 59 -6.10 3.37 -18.71
C ALA A 59 -6.60 4.49 -17.79
N PHE A 60 -5.97 4.73 -16.64
CA PHE A 60 -6.31 5.86 -15.77
C PHE A 60 -6.14 7.21 -16.46
N ALA A 61 -5.06 7.41 -17.24
CA ALA A 61 -4.85 8.62 -18.01
C ALA A 61 -5.90 8.83 -19.11
N MET A 62 -6.45 7.74 -19.64
CA MET A 62 -7.58 7.74 -20.59
C MET A 62 -8.95 7.93 -19.91
N GLY A 63 -8.99 8.10 -18.58
CA GLY A 63 -10.22 8.30 -17.82
C GLY A 63 -10.94 7.01 -17.42
N TRP A 64 -10.28 5.85 -17.48
CA TRP A 64 -10.87 4.59 -17.04
C TRP A 64 -11.34 4.67 -15.58
N ARG A 65 -12.53 4.11 -15.34
CA ARG A 65 -13.15 3.90 -14.03
C ARG A 65 -13.87 2.55 -14.04
N PRO A 66 -13.94 1.84 -12.90
CA PRO A 66 -14.81 0.67 -12.76
C PRO A 66 -16.27 1.05 -12.99
N ASP A 67 -16.97 0.23 -13.78
CA ASP A 67 -18.40 0.39 -13.98
C ASP A 67 -19.18 -0.28 -12.85
N MET A 68 -19.91 0.53 -12.06
CA MET A 68 -20.75 0.09 -10.95
C MET A 68 -22.24 0.06 -11.31
N SER A 69 -22.61 0.32 -12.57
CA SER A 69 -24.01 0.47 -13.00
C SER A 69 -24.85 -0.79 -12.89
N LEU A 70 -24.21 -1.97 -12.94
CA LEU A 70 -24.86 -3.29 -12.84
C LEU A 70 -24.84 -3.88 -11.43
N VAL A 71 -24.32 -3.15 -10.44
CA VAL A 71 -24.25 -3.63 -9.05
C VAL A 71 -25.63 -3.50 -8.38
N GLU A 72 -26.18 -4.64 -7.96
CA GLU A 72 -27.40 -4.68 -7.14
C GLU A 72 -27.06 -4.46 -5.67
N TRP A 73 -27.46 -3.32 -5.11
CA TRP A 73 -27.16 -2.96 -3.73
C TRP A 73 -28.04 -3.71 -2.73
N THR A 74 -27.41 -4.14 -1.65
CA THR A 74 -28.05 -4.69 -0.45
C THR A 74 -28.21 -3.61 0.61
N ASP A 75 -28.95 -3.91 1.69
CA ASP A 75 -29.01 -3.08 2.89
C ASP A 75 -27.85 -3.34 3.87
N LYS A 76 -26.91 -4.24 3.49
CA LYS A 76 -25.83 -4.70 4.35
C LYS A 76 -24.65 -3.75 4.35
N LYS A 77 -24.05 -3.59 5.53
CA LYS A 77 -22.82 -2.81 5.72
C LYS A 77 -21.79 -3.55 6.55
N VAL A 78 -20.53 -3.42 6.14
CA VAL A 78 -19.40 -4.10 6.77
C VAL A 78 -18.36 -3.08 7.21
N ALA A 79 -17.92 -3.17 8.46
CA ALA A 79 -16.80 -2.39 8.97
C ALA A 79 -15.48 -3.11 8.65
N ILE A 80 -14.50 -2.37 8.11
CA ILE A 80 -13.18 -2.89 7.76
C ILE A 80 -12.16 -2.11 8.58
N ILE A 81 -11.40 -2.78 9.44
CA ILE A 81 -10.40 -2.14 10.29
C ILE A 81 -9.03 -2.26 9.63
N GLY A 82 -8.49 -1.15 9.13
CA GLY A 82 -7.23 -1.03 8.43
C GLY A 82 -7.42 -0.84 6.92
N ALA A 83 -6.90 0.26 6.38
CA ALA A 83 -6.88 0.62 4.97
C ALA A 83 -5.60 0.13 4.26
N GLY A 84 -4.97 -0.94 4.74
CA GLY A 84 -3.89 -1.63 4.03
C GLY A 84 -4.41 -2.50 2.87
N PRO A 85 -3.51 -3.19 2.13
CA PRO A 85 -3.89 -3.99 0.97
C PRO A 85 -5.02 -4.99 1.23
N ALA A 86 -5.01 -5.67 2.38
CA ALA A 86 -6.04 -6.63 2.75
C ALA A 86 -7.42 -5.98 2.95
N GLY A 87 -7.48 -4.84 3.66
CA GLY A 87 -8.74 -4.11 3.87
C GLY A 87 -9.27 -3.49 2.60
N LEU A 88 -8.38 -2.94 1.75
CA LEU A 88 -8.74 -2.40 0.44
C LEU A 88 -9.26 -3.48 -0.51
N GLY A 89 -8.62 -4.65 -0.54
CA GLY A 89 -9.11 -5.83 -1.27
C GLY A 89 -10.48 -6.28 -0.79
N CYS A 90 -10.68 -6.36 0.54
CA CYS A 90 -11.97 -6.69 1.11
C CYS A 90 -13.06 -5.67 0.70
N ALA A 91 -12.75 -4.37 0.78
CA ALA A 91 -13.67 -3.31 0.41
C ALA A 91 -14.06 -3.36 -1.08
N ASP A 92 -13.09 -3.56 -1.96
CA ASP A 92 -13.29 -3.67 -3.41
C ASP A 92 -14.22 -4.85 -3.78
N ILE A 93 -14.01 -6.02 -3.17
CA ILE A 93 -14.89 -7.17 -3.40
C ILE A 93 -16.29 -6.91 -2.84
N LEU A 94 -16.42 -6.36 -1.63
CA LEU A 94 -17.72 -6.09 -1.01
C LEU A 94 -18.54 -5.08 -1.83
N VAL A 95 -17.93 -3.97 -2.24
CA VAL A 95 -18.62 -2.91 -2.97
C VAL A 95 -19.10 -3.39 -4.34
N ARG A 96 -18.30 -4.22 -5.04
CA ARG A 96 -18.70 -4.84 -6.32
C ARG A 96 -19.84 -5.85 -6.19
N ASN A 97 -20.08 -6.35 -4.99
CA ASN A 97 -21.19 -7.26 -4.68
C ASN A 97 -22.34 -6.55 -3.95
N GLY A 98 -22.39 -5.21 -4.00
CA GLY A 98 -23.50 -4.41 -3.48
C GLY A 98 -23.57 -4.35 -1.95
N VAL A 99 -22.51 -4.72 -1.23
CA VAL A 99 -22.41 -4.57 0.22
C VAL A 99 -21.64 -3.29 0.52
N LYS A 100 -22.17 -2.40 1.38
CA LYS A 100 -21.54 -1.11 1.70
C LYS A 100 -20.33 -1.31 2.63
N PRO A 101 -19.08 -1.09 2.18
CA PRO A 101 -17.94 -1.17 3.06
C PRO A 101 -17.64 0.21 3.69
N VAL A 102 -17.34 0.20 4.98
CA VAL A 102 -16.81 1.37 5.71
C VAL A 102 -15.44 1.01 6.27
N VAL A 103 -14.41 1.62 5.71
CA VAL A 103 -13.01 1.36 6.05
C VAL A 103 -12.53 2.38 7.09
N PHE A 104 -12.13 1.90 8.25
CA PHE A 104 -11.55 2.69 9.33
C PHE A 104 -10.04 2.55 9.30
N ASP A 105 -9.32 3.67 9.39
CA ASP A 105 -7.87 3.65 9.54
C ASP A 105 -7.40 4.78 10.46
N LYS A 106 -6.38 4.52 11.27
CA LYS A 106 -5.79 5.49 12.20
C LYS A 106 -4.94 6.56 11.50
N TYR A 107 -4.52 6.30 10.27
CA TYR A 107 -3.68 7.20 9.48
C TYR A 107 -4.52 8.16 8.63
N PRO A 108 -3.94 9.30 8.19
CA PRO A 108 -4.65 10.30 7.41
C PRO A 108 -4.87 9.93 5.94
N GLU A 109 -4.27 8.84 5.46
CA GLU A 109 -4.38 8.35 4.09
C GLU A 109 -4.47 6.81 4.06
N ILE A 110 -5.06 6.26 2.99
CA ILE A 110 -5.18 4.81 2.77
C ILE A 110 -3.83 4.21 2.37
N GLY A 111 -3.75 2.88 2.34
CA GLY A 111 -2.63 2.10 1.79
C GLY A 111 -1.74 1.45 2.84
N GLY A 112 -1.84 1.84 4.12
CA GLY A 112 -0.97 1.30 5.18
C GLY A 112 0.50 1.45 4.80
N LEU A 113 1.28 0.36 4.84
CA LEU A 113 2.70 0.42 4.45
C LEU A 113 2.94 0.75 2.98
N LEU A 114 1.96 0.61 2.07
CA LEU A 114 2.10 1.09 0.70
C LEU A 114 2.33 2.61 0.67
N THR A 115 1.58 3.33 1.51
CA THR A 115 1.68 4.78 1.63
C THR A 115 2.78 5.17 2.59
N PHE A 116 2.80 4.64 3.80
CA PHE A 116 3.67 5.13 4.88
C PHE A 116 5.02 4.39 5.00
N GLY A 117 5.15 3.18 4.46
CA GLY A 117 6.36 2.36 4.64
C GLY A 117 7.27 2.30 3.42
N ILE A 118 6.70 1.95 2.27
CA ILE A 118 7.43 1.81 1.01
C ILE A 118 7.92 3.19 0.57
N PRO A 119 9.21 3.40 0.24
CA PRO A 119 9.67 4.71 -0.22
C PRO A 119 9.08 5.12 -1.57
N GLU A 120 8.95 6.43 -1.80
CA GLU A 120 8.36 6.99 -3.02
C GLU A 120 9.11 6.59 -4.31
N PHE A 121 10.42 6.35 -4.23
CA PHE A 121 11.20 5.88 -5.38
C PHE A 121 10.86 4.45 -5.84
N LYS A 122 10.06 3.68 -5.07
CA LYS A 122 9.51 2.39 -5.50
C LYS A 122 8.02 2.49 -5.84
N LEU A 123 7.28 3.30 -5.09
CA LEU A 123 5.83 3.46 -5.24
C LEU A 123 5.46 4.92 -5.02
N GLU A 124 5.11 5.60 -6.11
CA GLU A 124 4.66 6.99 -6.12
C GLU A 124 3.40 7.15 -5.26
N LYS A 125 3.34 8.17 -4.40
CA LYS A 125 2.27 8.30 -3.40
C LYS A 125 0.92 8.68 -3.99
N THR A 126 0.95 9.42 -5.10
CA THR A 126 -0.20 9.76 -5.92
C THR A 126 -0.95 8.53 -6.46
N VAL A 127 -0.30 7.36 -6.54
CA VAL A 127 -0.95 6.10 -6.90
C VAL A 127 -2.06 5.75 -5.91
N MET A 128 -1.79 5.88 -4.61
CA MET A 128 -2.76 5.56 -3.56
C MET A 128 -3.85 6.62 -3.45
N GLU A 129 -3.50 7.90 -3.61
CA GLU A 129 -4.48 9.01 -3.65
C GLU A 129 -5.49 8.83 -4.80
N ARG A 130 -4.99 8.51 -6.00
CA ARG A 130 -5.83 8.22 -7.16
C ARG A 130 -6.73 7.00 -6.91
N ARG A 131 -6.16 5.94 -6.33
CA ARG A 131 -6.93 4.72 -6.00
C ARG A 131 -8.01 4.99 -4.97
N ARG A 132 -7.74 5.82 -3.96
CA ARG A 132 -8.74 6.26 -2.99
C ARG A 132 -9.91 6.93 -3.67
N ALA A 133 -9.66 7.90 -4.56
CA ALA A 133 -10.72 8.60 -5.28
C ALA A 133 -11.59 7.63 -6.08
N VAL A 134 -10.98 6.66 -6.78
CA VAL A 134 -11.70 5.61 -7.51
C VAL A 134 -12.58 4.78 -6.55
N PHE A 135 -12.06 4.40 -5.40
CA PHE A 135 -12.81 3.63 -4.41
C PHE A 135 -13.96 4.43 -3.76
N GLU A 136 -13.75 5.71 -3.48
CA GLU A 136 -14.80 6.62 -2.99
C GLU A 136 -15.92 6.76 -4.05
N GLU A 137 -15.56 6.91 -5.34
CA GLU A 137 -16.51 6.93 -6.46
C GLU A 137 -17.29 5.61 -6.59
N MET A 138 -16.67 4.46 -6.29
CA MET A 138 -17.34 3.15 -6.25
C MET A 138 -18.32 3.02 -5.08
N GLY A 139 -18.26 3.92 -4.09
CA GLY A 139 -19.12 3.90 -2.91
C GLY A 139 -18.46 3.33 -1.66
N ILE A 140 -17.14 3.12 -1.63
CA ILE A 140 -16.41 2.79 -0.40
C ILE A 140 -16.31 4.04 0.48
N GLU A 141 -16.64 3.91 1.76
CA GLU A 141 -16.52 5.01 2.71
C GLU A 141 -15.23 4.88 3.53
N PHE A 142 -14.41 5.93 3.58
CA PHE A 142 -13.19 5.96 4.39
C PHE A 142 -13.37 6.85 5.62
N ARG A 143 -13.16 6.26 6.80
CA ARG A 143 -13.10 6.91 8.12
C ARG A 143 -11.65 6.93 8.59
N LEU A 144 -10.88 7.84 8.01
CA LEU A 144 -9.46 8.03 8.30
C LEU A 144 -9.25 8.78 9.63
N ASN A 145 -8.02 8.78 10.14
CA ASN A 145 -7.68 9.33 11.47
C ASN A 145 -8.55 8.77 12.62
N THR A 146 -8.95 7.50 12.53
CA THR A 146 -9.81 6.82 13.50
C THR A 146 -9.18 5.50 13.96
N GLU A 147 -8.74 5.39 15.21
CA GLU A 147 -8.20 4.16 15.80
C GLU A 147 -9.29 3.39 16.56
N ILE A 148 -9.71 2.26 15.98
CA ILE A 148 -10.68 1.38 16.65
C ILE A 148 -10.06 0.80 17.93
N GLY A 149 -10.85 0.83 19.01
CA GLY A 149 -10.42 0.49 20.37
C GLY A 149 -9.96 1.70 21.18
N LYS A 150 -9.77 2.87 20.56
CA LYS A 150 -9.48 4.14 21.26
C LYS A 150 -10.56 5.19 21.02
N GLU A 151 -10.68 5.72 19.80
CA GLU A 151 -11.69 6.73 19.48
C GLU A 151 -13.07 6.10 19.28
N VAL A 152 -13.12 4.90 18.72
CA VAL A 152 -14.36 4.13 18.50
C VAL A 152 -14.25 2.77 19.19
N PRO A 153 -15.10 2.45 20.18
CA PRO A 153 -15.11 1.14 20.82
C PRO A 153 -15.42 0.02 19.84
N PHE A 154 -14.75 -1.12 19.97
CA PHE A 154 -14.98 -2.26 19.07
C PHE A 154 -16.42 -2.80 19.13
N ASP A 155 -17.02 -2.82 20.33
CA ASP A 155 -18.41 -3.27 20.54
C ASP A 155 -19.42 -2.42 19.76
N GLN A 156 -19.10 -1.14 19.51
CA GLN A 156 -19.93 -0.27 18.68
C GLN A 156 -19.97 -0.80 17.24
N LEU A 157 -18.85 -1.27 16.69
CA LEU A 157 -18.83 -1.85 15.34
C LEU A 157 -19.67 -3.13 15.27
N LEU A 158 -19.61 -3.97 16.30
CA LEU A 158 -20.42 -5.20 16.36
C LEU A 158 -21.92 -4.92 16.48
N ALA A 159 -22.30 -3.82 17.12
CA ALA A 159 -23.69 -3.41 17.25
C ALA A 159 -24.22 -2.72 15.99
N GLU A 160 -23.37 -1.96 15.30
CA GLU A 160 -23.79 -1.13 14.18
C GLU A 160 -23.66 -1.80 12.82
N TYR A 161 -22.75 -2.75 12.61
CA TYR A 161 -22.46 -3.35 11.30
C TYR A 161 -22.85 -4.82 11.24
N ASP A 162 -23.19 -5.31 10.03
CA ASP A 162 -23.57 -6.72 9.84
C ASP A 162 -22.36 -7.67 9.95
N ALA A 163 -21.16 -7.17 9.67
CA ALA A 163 -19.91 -7.90 9.88
C ALA A 163 -18.72 -6.95 10.08
N VAL A 164 -17.62 -7.50 10.60
CA VAL A 164 -16.35 -6.77 10.79
C VAL A 164 -15.20 -7.57 10.20
N PHE A 165 -14.37 -6.91 9.37
CA PHE A 165 -13.11 -7.46 8.85
C PHE A 165 -11.91 -6.81 9.56
N LEU A 166 -10.95 -7.63 9.98
CA LEU A 166 -9.75 -7.20 10.71
C LEU A 166 -8.52 -7.25 9.79
N GLY A 167 -8.16 -6.11 9.21
CA GLY A 167 -7.07 -5.92 8.24
C GLY A 167 -5.92 -5.06 8.73
N MET A 168 -5.70 -4.98 10.04
CA MET A 168 -4.74 -4.04 10.67
C MET A 168 -3.26 -4.34 10.37
N GLY A 169 -2.92 -5.53 9.85
CA GLY A 169 -1.54 -5.93 9.62
C GLY A 169 -0.72 -6.09 10.92
N THR A 170 0.61 -6.06 10.79
CA THR A 170 1.55 -6.29 11.90
C THR A 170 2.43 -5.07 12.15
N TYR A 171 2.17 -4.32 13.22
CA TYR A 171 2.98 -3.17 13.63
C TYR A 171 4.01 -3.51 14.72
N LYS A 172 4.05 -4.76 15.19
CA LYS A 172 5.03 -5.20 16.19
C LYS A 172 6.32 -5.60 15.47
N TYR A 173 7.38 -4.86 15.75
CA TYR A 173 8.73 -5.15 15.27
C TYR A 173 9.27 -6.44 15.88
N MET A 174 10.10 -7.15 15.10
CA MET A 174 11.04 -8.09 15.69
C MET A 174 12.22 -7.32 16.28
N THR A 175 12.57 -7.61 17.52
CA THR A 175 13.75 -7.07 18.21
C THR A 175 14.88 -8.08 18.14
N GLY A 176 16.11 -7.61 17.98
CA GLY A 176 17.29 -8.46 17.94
C GLY A 176 17.68 -9.01 19.31
N GLY A 177 17.33 -8.32 20.39
CA GLY A 177 17.63 -8.72 21.76
C GLY A 177 19.13 -8.74 22.08
N PHE A 178 19.93 -8.02 21.29
CA PHE A 178 21.39 -7.99 21.44
C PHE A 178 21.83 -6.77 22.27
N PRO A 179 22.98 -6.86 22.98
CA PRO A 179 23.52 -5.72 23.70
C PRO A 179 23.74 -4.51 22.80
N GLY A 180 23.19 -3.36 23.19
CA GLY A 180 23.32 -2.10 22.46
C GLY A 180 22.14 -1.73 21.54
N GLU A 181 21.07 -2.53 21.51
CA GLU A 181 19.86 -2.22 20.73
C GLU A 181 19.16 -0.90 21.15
N ASP A 182 19.34 -0.47 22.40
CA ASP A 182 18.79 0.79 22.95
C ASP A 182 19.79 1.97 22.91
N LEU A 183 20.96 1.82 22.27
CA LEU A 183 21.94 2.90 22.21
C LEU A 183 21.47 4.06 21.31
N PRO A 184 21.86 5.31 21.61
CA PRO A 184 21.61 6.45 20.72
C PRO A 184 22.12 6.18 19.30
N GLY A 185 21.27 6.45 18.30
CA GLY A 185 21.57 6.21 16.88
C GLY A 185 21.15 4.82 16.36
N VAL A 186 20.64 3.94 17.22
CA VAL A 186 19.99 2.69 16.79
C VAL A 186 18.51 2.97 16.55
N HIS A 187 18.08 2.84 15.29
CA HIS A 187 16.72 3.12 14.87
C HIS A 187 16.04 1.87 14.35
N LYS A 188 14.76 1.68 14.71
CA LYS A 188 13.93 0.63 14.10
C LYS A 188 13.61 1.01 12.66
N ALA A 189 13.59 0.00 11.79
CA ALA A 189 13.48 0.21 10.36
C ALA A 189 12.19 0.90 9.93
N LEU A 190 11.00 0.46 10.40
CA LEU A 190 9.76 1.14 9.99
C LEU A 190 9.61 2.50 10.66
N ASP A 191 10.11 2.72 11.87
CA ASP A 191 10.09 4.07 12.48
C ASP A 191 10.86 5.05 11.59
N TYR A 192 12.05 4.67 11.14
CA TYR A 192 12.84 5.45 10.18
C TYR A 192 12.14 5.68 8.84
N LEU A 193 11.58 4.63 8.23
CA LEU A 193 10.91 4.73 6.93
C LEU A 193 9.62 5.57 7.01
N ILE A 194 8.79 5.33 8.01
CA ILE A 194 7.52 6.05 8.24
C ILE A 194 7.81 7.53 8.55
N ALA A 195 8.79 7.83 9.41
CA ALA A 195 9.18 9.20 9.67
C ALA A 195 9.65 9.93 8.41
N ASN A 196 10.45 9.27 7.57
CA ASN A 196 10.90 9.86 6.30
C ASN A 196 9.74 10.13 5.34
N VAL A 197 8.82 9.17 5.20
CA VAL A 197 7.66 9.35 4.33
C VAL A 197 6.74 10.45 4.85
N ASN A 198 6.45 10.46 6.16
CA ASN A 198 5.63 11.49 6.79
C ASN A 198 6.23 12.89 6.60
N HIS A 199 7.55 13.02 6.75
CA HIS A 199 8.25 14.28 6.49
C HIS A 199 8.09 14.73 5.02
N CYS A 200 8.21 13.81 4.06
CA CYS A 200 8.04 14.13 2.63
C CYS A 200 6.59 14.54 2.28
N LEU A 201 5.61 13.92 2.94
CA LEU A 201 4.19 14.14 2.68
C LEU A 201 3.56 15.23 3.56
N GLY A 202 4.31 15.80 4.51
CA GLY A 202 3.77 16.77 5.48
C GLY A 202 2.80 16.15 6.49
N PHE A 203 2.90 14.85 6.76
CA PHE A 203 2.15 14.13 7.80
C PHE A 203 2.91 13.98 9.12
N GLU A 204 4.07 14.63 9.25
CA GLU A 204 4.81 14.68 10.50
C GLU A 204 3.97 15.33 11.61
N LYS A 205 3.94 14.70 12.79
CA LYS A 205 3.23 15.23 13.97
C LYS A 205 4.15 16.03 14.86
N ASP A 206 5.40 15.58 15.00
CA ASP A 206 6.47 16.26 15.70
C ASP A 206 7.72 16.28 14.81
N PRO A 207 8.35 17.44 14.56
CA PRO A 207 9.63 17.52 13.84
C PRO A 207 10.74 16.65 14.45
N ALA A 208 10.67 16.33 15.75
CA ALA A 208 11.60 15.45 16.44
C ALA A 208 11.48 13.98 15.99
N ASP A 209 10.37 13.58 15.38
CA ASP A 209 10.19 12.22 14.84
C ASP A 209 11.06 11.99 13.59
N TYR A 210 11.45 13.06 12.88
CA TYR A 210 12.25 12.94 11.68
C TYR A 210 13.68 12.52 11.99
N ILE A 211 14.07 11.36 11.45
CA ILE A 211 15.41 10.79 11.62
C ILE A 211 16.25 11.14 10.40
N SER A 212 17.07 12.20 10.54
CA SER A 212 18.08 12.56 9.55
C SER A 212 19.36 11.76 9.76
N LEU A 213 19.81 11.07 8.71
CA LEU A 213 21.09 10.35 8.68
C LEU A 213 22.15 11.09 7.82
N GLU A 214 21.89 12.36 7.48
CA GLU A 214 22.77 13.17 6.65
C GLU A 214 24.18 13.28 7.26
N GLY A 215 25.20 13.04 6.44
CA GLY A 215 26.61 13.08 6.86
C GLY A 215 27.06 11.92 7.77
N GLN A 216 26.19 10.93 8.04
CA GLN A 216 26.51 9.80 8.92
C GLN A 216 26.96 8.56 8.15
N LYS A 217 27.74 7.70 8.82
CA LYS A 217 28.03 6.34 8.35
C LYS A 217 26.95 5.41 8.88
N VAL A 218 26.12 4.89 7.98
CA VAL A 218 24.95 4.08 8.33
C VAL A 218 25.23 2.60 8.12
N VAL A 219 24.84 1.77 9.08
CA VAL A 219 24.81 0.31 8.97
C VAL A 219 23.36 -0.14 9.04
N VAL A 220 22.92 -0.95 8.08
CA VAL A 220 21.57 -1.54 8.07
C VAL A 220 21.68 -3.02 8.41
N LEU A 221 20.98 -3.46 9.46
CA LEU A 221 20.94 -4.86 9.90
C LEU A 221 19.70 -5.54 9.31
N GLY A 222 19.89 -6.33 8.25
CA GLY A 222 18.83 -7.12 7.61
C GLY A 222 19.14 -7.40 6.13
N GLY A 223 18.39 -8.33 5.54
CA GLY A 223 18.56 -8.75 4.13
C GLY A 223 17.29 -8.78 3.28
N GLY A 224 16.17 -8.28 3.81
CA GLY A 224 14.89 -8.22 3.09
C GLY A 224 14.61 -6.85 2.48
N ASP A 225 13.42 -6.69 1.91
CA ASP A 225 12.99 -5.44 1.25
C ASP A 225 13.07 -4.23 2.17
N THR A 226 12.69 -4.38 3.44
CA THR A 226 12.79 -3.31 4.44
C THR A 226 14.24 -2.84 4.61
N ALA A 227 15.22 -3.75 4.65
CA ALA A 227 16.63 -3.38 4.76
C ALA A 227 17.11 -2.63 3.51
N MET A 228 16.69 -3.07 2.33
CA MET A 228 16.99 -2.39 1.07
C MET A 228 16.35 -1.00 0.98
N ASP A 229 15.13 -0.85 1.49
CA ASP A 229 14.44 0.43 1.56
C ASP A 229 15.14 1.39 2.53
N CYS A 230 15.55 0.92 3.71
CA CYS A 230 16.33 1.70 4.67
C CYS A 230 17.65 2.18 4.03
N ASN A 231 18.41 1.26 3.43
CA ASN A 231 19.69 1.56 2.79
C ASN A 231 19.54 2.60 1.68
N ARG A 232 18.59 2.38 0.76
CA ARG A 232 18.36 3.29 -0.39
C ARG A 232 17.82 4.65 0.03
N THR A 233 17.07 4.72 1.13
CA THR A 233 16.61 5.98 1.72
C THR A 233 17.77 6.72 2.36
N ALA A 234 18.60 6.04 3.15
CA ALA A 234 19.78 6.63 3.79
C ALA A 234 20.75 7.23 2.74
N VAL A 235 21.10 6.49 1.70
CA VAL A 235 22.01 6.97 0.64
C VAL A 235 21.47 8.19 -0.12
N ARG A 236 20.14 8.34 -0.25
CA ARG A 236 19.53 9.50 -0.92
C ARG A 236 19.55 10.77 -0.08
N ARG A 237 19.75 10.63 1.23
CA ARG A 237 19.79 11.73 2.20
C ARG A 237 21.20 12.04 2.70
N VAL A 238 22.19 11.21 2.34
CA VAL A 238 23.62 11.46 2.62
C VAL A 238 24.25 12.09 1.37
N PRO A 239 24.80 13.32 1.45
CA PRO A 239 25.57 13.93 0.37
C PRO A 239 26.71 12.99 -0.06
N ARG A 240 26.90 12.83 -1.37
CA ARG A 240 28.02 12.04 -1.91
C ARG A 240 29.35 12.70 -1.52
N TRP A 241 30.29 11.88 -1.05
CA TRP A 241 31.71 12.22 -0.90
C TRP A 241 32.30 12.77 -2.19
#